data_AF-N8XXK4-F1
#
_entry.id   AF-N8XXK4-F1
#
_cell.length_a   1.000
_cell.length_b   1.000
_cell.length_c   1.000
_cell.angle_alpha   90.00
_cell.angle_beta   90.00
_cell.angle_gamma   90.00
#
_symmetry.space_group_name_H-M   'P 1'
#
loop_
_entity.id
_entity.type
_entity.pdbx_description
1 polymer ?
#
loop_
_entity_poly.entity_id
_entity_poly.type
_entity_poly.pdbx_seq_one_letter_code
_entity_poly.pdbx_strand_id
1 'polypeptide(L)'
;MSPLLDFYKVELGDARFFIFDSKSDHLVYGDLDFEEYHWDKAKFNKVRPGDFFLYRRPQKASEIKNQFYIYGAGRIGQMIEVPNESGPDKVRQKPVYATIEQGIAFENPILQSDLENF
;
A
#
# COMPACT_ATOMS: atom_id res chain seq x y z
N MET A 1 -18.74 4.57 -14.91
CA MET A 1 -17.65 5.56 -15.06
C MET A 1 -16.33 4.81 -14.96
N SER A 2 -15.30 5.20 -15.71
CA SER A 2 -13.99 4.55 -15.63
C SER A 2 -13.28 5.02 -14.35
N PRO A 3 -12.85 4.12 -13.45
CA PRO A 3 -12.10 4.48 -12.23
C PRO A 3 -10.85 5.30 -12.53
N LEU A 4 -10.25 5.08 -13.70
CA LEU A 4 -9.06 5.79 -14.16
C LEU A 4 -9.30 7.29 -14.33
N LEU A 5 -10.48 7.68 -14.86
CA LEU A 5 -10.84 9.08 -15.12
C LEU A 5 -11.12 9.86 -13.84
N ASP A 6 -11.56 9.18 -12.77
CA ASP A 6 -11.77 9.80 -11.46
C ASP A 6 -10.44 10.03 -10.73
N PHE A 7 -9.43 9.19 -10.95
CA PHE A 7 -8.07 9.40 -10.43
C PHE A 7 -7.42 10.68 -10.99
N TYR A 8 -7.61 10.97 -12.28
CA TYR A 8 -7.04 12.19 -12.92
C TYR A 8 -7.69 13.50 -12.46
N LYS A 9 -8.88 13.45 -11.84
CA LYS A 9 -9.59 14.65 -11.37
C LYS A 9 -9.32 14.99 -9.91
N VAL A 10 -8.53 14.19 -9.20
CA VAL A 10 -8.20 14.50 -7.82
C VAL A 10 -7.34 15.76 -7.78
N GLU A 11 -7.80 16.77 -7.04
CA GLU A 11 -6.97 17.93 -6.74
C GLU A 11 -5.74 17.47 -5.96
N LEU A 12 -4.56 17.61 -6.58
CA LEU A 12 -3.29 17.19 -6.00
C LEU A 12 -2.84 18.05 -4.81
N GLY A 13 -3.51 19.18 -4.55
CA GLY A 13 -3.40 20.01 -3.35
C GLY A 13 -2.04 19.97 -2.66
N ASP A 14 -2.03 19.53 -1.39
CA ASP A 14 -0.86 19.24 -0.57
C ASP A 14 -0.58 17.72 -0.47
N ALA A 15 -1.05 16.96 -1.46
CA ALA A 15 -0.94 15.51 -1.47
C ALA A 15 0.51 15.06 -1.58
N ARG A 16 0.87 14.04 -0.80
CA ARG A 16 2.22 13.47 -0.79
C ARG A 16 2.19 12.08 -1.39
N PHE A 17 3.35 11.66 -1.89
CA PHE A 17 3.52 10.38 -2.58
C PHE A 17 4.43 9.46 -1.78
N PHE A 18 3.99 8.23 -1.60
CA PHE A 18 4.71 7.20 -0.83
C PHE A 18 4.86 5.92 -1.64
N ILE A 19 5.80 5.06 -1.22
CA ILE A 19 5.94 3.70 -1.72
C ILE A 19 5.74 2.75 -0.54
N PHE A 20 4.79 1.84 -0.67
CA PHE A 20 4.49 0.83 0.32
C PHE A 20 5.03 -0.51 -0.13
N ASP A 21 5.95 -1.07 0.66
CA ASP A 21 6.47 -2.41 0.44
C ASP A 21 5.45 -3.45 0.93
N SER A 22 4.99 -4.31 0.03
CA SER A 22 4.34 -5.57 0.41
C SER A 22 5.36 -6.70 0.46
N LYS A 23 5.21 -7.58 1.44
CA LYS A 23 5.92 -8.87 1.50
C LYS A 23 4.84 -9.95 1.34
N SER A 24 5.15 -11.11 0.76
CA SER A 24 4.22 -12.20 0.39
C SER A 24 3.40 -12.82 1.53
N ASP A 25 3.39 -12.20 2.69
CA ASP A 25 2.91 -12.78 3.92
C ASP A 25 1.44 -12.42 4.17
N HIS A 26 0.63 -12.38 3.10
CA HIS A 26 -0.82 -12.15 3.16
C HIS A 26 -1.52 -13.17 4.09
N LEU A 27 -0.89 -14.33 4.32
CA LEU A 27 -1.32 -15.35 5.27
C LEU A 27 -1.08 -15.01 6.75
N VAL A 28 -0.19 -14.05 7.06
CA VAL A 28 0.20 -13.71 8.45
C VAL A 28 -0.42 -12.40 8.94
N TYR A 29 -0.81 -11.49 8.03
CA TYR A 29 -1.24 -10.14 8.42
C TYR A 29 -2.68 -9.78 8.04
N GLY A 30 -3.42 -10.65 7.34
CA GLY A 30 -4.84 -10.40 7.01
C GLY A 30 -5.08 -9.19 6.11
N ASP A 31 -4.04 -8.61 5.53
CA ASP A 31 -4.13 -7.49 4.58
C ASP A 31 -4.84 -8.00 3.31
N LEU A 32 -6.08 -7.56 3.11
CA LEU A 32 -6.78 -7.68 1.83
C LEU A 32 -6.23 -6.60 0.90
N ASP A 33 -5.45 -7.02 -0.09
CA ASP A 33 -4.84 -6.11 -1.05
C ASP A 33 -5.90 -5.16 -1.63
N PHE A 34 -5.59 -3.86 -1.64
CA PHE A 34 -6.44 -2.79 -2.17
C PHE A 34 -7.70 -2.44 -1.37
N GLU A 35 -7.94 -3.08 -0.23
CA GLU A 35 -9.03 -2.72 0.69
C GLU A 35 -8.48 -2.04 1.94
N GLU A 36 -7.48 -2.65 2.56
CA GLU A 36 -6.89 -2.16 3.81
C GLU A 36 -5.36 -2.30 3.79
N TYR A 37 -4.68 -1.32 4.38
CA TYR A 37 -3.25 -1.40 4.64
C TYR A 37 -2.97 -1.22 6.12
N HIS A 38 -2.50 -2.28 6.78
CA HIS A 38 -2.11 -2.20 8.17
C HIS A 38 -0.65 -1.76 8.29
N TRP A 39 -0.34 -0.86 9.24
CA TRP A 39 1.05 -0.52 9.55
C TRP A 39 1.30 -0.20 11.02
N ASP A 40 2.59 -0.18 11.38
CA ASP A 40 3.03 0.28 12.70
C ASP A 40 3.10 1.81 12.72
N LYS A 41 2.28 2.44 13.55
CA LYS A 41 2.21 3.90 13.73
C LYS A 41 3.58 4.50 14.03
N ALA A 42 4.46 3.81 14.76
CA ALA A 42 5.80 4.29 15.08
C ALA A 42 6.71 4.39 13.85
N LYS A 43 6.46 3.60 12.80
CA LYS A 43 7.25 3.60 11.54
C LYS A 43 6.67 4.51 10.47
N PHE A 44 5.34 4.70 10.45
CA PHE A 44 4.64 5.37 9.37
C PHE A 44 3.73 6.52 9.83
N ASN A 45 4.05 7.20 10.94
CA ASN A 45 3.37 8.43 11.40
C ASN A 45 3.48 9.62 10.41
N LYS A 46 3.88 9.36 9.17
CA LYS A 46 4.07 10.36 8.12
C LYS A 46 2.90 10.42 7.17
N VAL A 47 2.11 9.36 6.99
CA VAL A 47 0.96 9.36 6.05
C VAL A 47 -0.26 10.01 6.69
N ARG A 48 -1.17 10.56 5.89
CA ARG A 48 -2.47 11.11 6.32
C ARG A 48 -3.54 10.80 5.26
N PRO A 49 -4.84 10.85 5.62
CA PRO A 49 -5.91 10.75 4.64
C PRO A 49 -5.70 11.73 3.48
N GLY A 50 -5.88 11.24 2.27
CA GLY A 50 -5.71 11.98 1.03
C GLY A 50 -4.35 11.83 0.35
N ASP A 51 -3.32 11.29 1.03
CA ASP A 51 -2.01 11.01 0.42
C ASP A 51 -2.10 9.85 -0.59
N PHE A 52 -1.23 9.86 -1.59
CA PHE A 52 -1.14 8.80 -2.60
C PHE A 52 0.02 7.86 -2.32
N PHE A 53 -0.12 6.61 -2.75
CA PHE A 53 0.95 5.64 -2.65
C PHE A 53 0.99 4.66 -3.81
N LEU A 54 2.17 4.08 -4.02
CA LEU A 54 2.41 2.97 -4.93
C LEU A 54 2.72 1.71 -4.14
N TYR A 55 2.14 0.59 -4.56
CA TYR A 55 2.49 -0.72 -4.05
C TYR A 55 3.72 -1.26 -4.76
N ARG A 56 4.76 -1.54 -3.98
CA ARG A 56 6.00 -2.15 -4.46
C ARG A 56 6.21 -3.52 -3.84
N ARG A 57 6.60 -4.48 -4.66
CA ARG A 57 7.22 -5.72 -4.20
C ARG A 57 8.73 -5.53 -4.22
N PRO A 58 9.42 -5.41 -3.07
CA PRO A 58 10.85 -5.18 -3.04
C PRO A 58 11.62 -6.42 -3.52
N GLN A 59 12.81 -6.24 -4.10
CA GLN A 59 13.64 -7.31 -4.67
C GLN A 59 13.76 -8.58 -3.80
N LYS A 60 13.91 -8.42 -2.48
CA LYS A 60 14.06 -9.54 -1.53
C LYS A 60 12.80 -10.40 -1.36
N ALA A 61 11.63 -9.84 -1.66
CA ALA A 61 10.35 -10.52 -1.58
C ALA A 61 9.73 -10.72 -2.98
N SER A 62 10.46 -10.35 -4.03
CA SER A 62 10.00 -10.43 -5.40
C SER A 62 10.25 -11.83 -5.96
N GLU A 63 9.26 -12.29 -6.70
CA GLU A 63 9.24 -13.54 -7.44
C GLU A 63 10.01 -13.40 -8.76
N ILE A 64 10.32 -12.15 -9.16
CA ILE A 64 11.15 -11.83 -10.31
C ILE A 64 12.59 -11.66 -9.84
N LYS A 65 13.47 -12.51 -10.36
CA LYS A 65 14.88 -12.58 -9.95
C LYS A 65 15.54 -11.21 -10.02
N ASN A 66 16.03 -10.75 -8.86
CA ASN A 66 16.79 -9.51 -8.69
C ASN A 66 16.06 -8.22 -9.13
N GLN A 67 14.72 -8.21 -9.20
CA GLN A 67 13.96 -7.01 -9.56
C GLN A 67 12.89 -6.71 -8.54
N PHE A 68 12.70 -5.43 -8.22
CA PHE A 68 11.44 -4.99 -7.63
C PHE A 68 10.43 -4.74 -8.75
N TYR A 69 9.15 -4.75 -8.40
CA TYR A 69 8.11 -4.29 -9.32
C TYR A 69 7.05 -3.48 -8.57
N ILE A 70 6.41 -2.56 -9.29
CA ILE A 70 5.26 -1.78 -8.82
C ILE A 70 4.02 -2.41 -9.43
N TYR A 71 3.06 -2.83 -8.61
CA TYR A 71 1.90 -3.60 -9.07
C TYR A 71 0.56 -2.92 -8.80
N GLY A 72 0.58 -1.72 -8.23
CA GLY A 72 -0.65 -0.98 -7.98
C GLY A 72 -0.42 0.37 -7.35
N ALA A 73 -1.51 1.09 -7.18
CA ALA A 73 -1.57 2.40 -6.57
C ALA A 73 -2.84 2.54 -5.73
N GLY A 74 -2.85 3.53 -4.85
CA GLY A 74 -4.04 3.90 -4.10
C GLY A 74 -3.90 5.24 -3.42
N ARG A 75 -4.98 5.64 -2.76
CA ARG A 75 -5.05 6.81 -1.91
C ARG A 75 -5.39 6.38 -0.49
N ILE A 76 -4.76 7.01 0.48
CA ILE A 76 -5.05 6.77 1.90
C ILE A 76 -6.42 7.36 2.22
N GLY A 77 -7.36 6.52 2.64
CA GLY A 77 -8.67 6.92 3.15
C GLY A 77 -8.63 7.23 4.64
N GLN A 78 -9.68 6.81 5.34
CA GLN A 78 -9.79 6.94 6.79
C GLN A 78 -8.75 6.08 7.52
N MET A 79 -8.12 6.65 8.55
CA MET A 79 -7.25 5.94 9.49
C MET A 79 -8.02 5.52 10.73
N ILE A 80 -7.81 4.27 11.16
CA ILE A 80 -8.49 3.68 12.31
C ILE A 80 -7.42 3.12 13.26
N GLU A 81 -7.48 3.53 14.52
CA GLU A 81 -6.64 2.97 15.57
C GLU A 81 -7.30 1.71 16.12
N VAL A 82 -6.55 0.61 16.15
CA VAL A 82 -7.00 -0.66 16.72
C VAL A 82 -6.52 -0.71 18.17
N PRO A 83 -7.43 -0.83 19.16
CA PRO A 83 -7.04 -1.06 20.54
C PRO A 83 -6.17 -2.32 20.63
N ASN A 84 -5.08 -2.27 21.38
CA ASN A 84 -4.29 -3.48 21.66
C ASN A 84 -5.14 -4.43 22.50
N GLU A 85 -5.82 -5.37 21.86
CA GLU A 85 -6.51 -6.44 22.57
C GLU A 85 -5.47 -7.49 22.95
N SER A 86 -5.22 -7.63 24.26
CA SER A 86 -4.32 -8.64 24.82
C SER A 86 -4.94 -10.03 24.69
N GLY A 87 -5.01 -10.55 23.48
CA GLY A 87 -5.40 -11.92 23.18
C GLY A 87 -4.18 -12.87 23.22
N PRO A 88 -4.34 -14.12 23.67
CA PRO A 88 -3.23 -15.05 23.84
C PRO A 88 -2.88 -15.72 22.51
N ASP A 89 -2.51 -14.98 21.45
CA ASP A 89 -1.97 -15.61 20.24
C ASP A 89 -1.07 -14.68 19.42
N LYS A 90 -0.07 -15.30 18.80
CA LYS A 90 1.14 -14.73 18.18
C LYS A 90 0.90 -13.83 16.94
N VAL A 91 -0.27 -13.22 16.80
CA VAL A 91 -0.55 -12.28 15.70
C VAL A 91 -0.01 -10.92 16.12
N ARG A 92 1.01 -10.43 15.41
CA ARG A 92 1.50 -9.05 15.59
C ARG A 92 0.38 -8.11 15.13
N GLN A 93 -0.47 -7.68 16.05
CA GLN A 93 -1.48 -6.67 15.78
C GLN A 93 -0.77 -5.35 15.47
N LYS A 94 -0.99 -4.85 14.26
CA LYS A 94 -0.54 -3.51 13.87
C LYS A 94 -1.57 -2.53 14.44
N PRO A 95 -1.15 -1.51 15.21
CA PRO A 95 -2.05 -0.67 16.00
C PRO A 95 -2.88 0.30 15.15
N VAL A 96 -2.61 0.41 13.86
CA VAL A 96 -3.31 1.31 12.94
C VAL A 96 -3.46 0.61 11.59
N TYR A 97 -4.63 0.77 10.99
CA TYR A 97 -4.84 0.53 9.57
C TYR A 97 -5.48 1.75 8.92
N ALA A 98 -5.32 1.86 7.60
CA ALA A 98 -6.13 2.77 6.81
C ALA A 98 -6.89 2.01 5.74
N THR A 99 -8.10 2.52 5.48
CA THR A 99 -8.86 2.17 4.28
C THR A 99 -8.13 2.70 3.05
N ILE A 100 -8.24 1.98 1.93
CA ILE A 100 -7.67 2.40 0.66
C ILE A 100 -8.79 2.93 -0.22
N GLU A 101 -8.67 4.20 -0.60
CA GLU A 101 -9.53 4.81 -1.59
C GLU A 101 -8.88 4.69 -2.97
N GLN A 102 -9.70 4.48 -4.00
CA GLN A 102 -9.24 4.43 -5.40
C GLN A 102 -8.07 3.43 -5.60
N GLY A 103 -8.11 2.29 -4.89
CA GLY A 103 -7.15 1.22 -5.06
C GLY A 103 -7.21 0.66 -6.49
N ILE A 104 -6.07 0.62 -7.17
CA ILE A 104 -5.95 0.11 -8.54
C ILE A 104 -4.79 -0.89 -8.59
N ALA A 105 -5.10 -2.10 -9.01
CA ALA A 105 -4.10 -3.08 -9.43
C ALA A 105 -3.69 -2.81 -10.87
N PHE A 106 -2.39 -2.90 -11.16
CA PHE A 106 -1.89 -2.76 -12.52
C PHE A 106 -2.04 -4.09 -13.25
N GLU A 107 -2.61 -4.06 -14.45
CA GLU A 107 -2.72 -5.25 -15.32
C GLU A 107 -1.32 -5.79 -15.66
N ASN A 108 -0.39 -4.88 -15.93
CA ASN A 108 1.03 -5.20 -16.11
C ASN A 108 1.83 -4.45 -15.03
N PRO A 109 2.47 -5.16 -14.09
CA PRO A 109 3.37 -4.54 -13.12
C PRO A 109 4.53 -3.83 -13.82
N ILE A 110 4.93 -2.68 -13.29
CA ILE A 110 6.08 -1.92 -13.78
C ILE A 110 7.33 -2.53 -13.14
N LEU A 111 8.18 -3.15 -13.94
CA LEU A 111 9.41 -3.77 -13.47
C LEU A 111 10.49 -2.71 -13.24
N GLN A 112 11.44 -3.01 -12.36
CA GLN A 112 12.64 -2.19 -12.21
C GLN A 112 13.34 -1.94 -13.55
N SER A 113 13.48 -2.98 -14.39
CA SER A 113 14.10 -2.85 -15.71
C SER A 113 13.35 -1.91 -16.65
N ASP A 114 12.03 -1.76 -16.48
CA ASP A 114 11.23 -0.86 -17.32
C ASP A 114 11.56 0.61 -17.00
N LEU A 115 11.93 0.90 -15.75
CA LEU A 115 12.30 2.25 -15.30
C LEU A 115 13.73 2.64 -15.66
N GLU A 116 14.62 1.66 -15.83
CA GLU A 116 16.04 1.88 -16.15
C GLU A 116 16.28 2.12 -17.64
N ASN A 117 15.31 1.76 -18.51
CA ASN A 117 15.40 1.86 -19.96
C ASN A 117 14.53 2.98 -20.56
N PHE A 118 14.23 4.02 -19.78
CA PHE A 118 13.41 5.17 -20.19
C PHE A 118 14.23 6.35 -20.71
#